data_AF-A0A554VTY0-F1
#
_entry.id   AF-A0A554VTY0-F1
#
_cell.length_a   1.000
_cell.length_b   1.000
_cell.length_c   1.000
_cell.angle_alpha   90.00
_cell.angle_beta   90.00
_cell.angle_gamma   90.00
#
_symmetry.space_group_name_H-M   'P 1'
#
loop_
_entity.id
_entity.type
_entity.pdbx_description
1 polymer ?
#
loop_
_entity_poly.entity_id
_entity_poly.type
_entity_poly.pdbx_seq_one_letter_code
_entity_poly.pdbx_strand_id
1 'polypeptide(L)'
;MPTEFIPFNMRASVREDHKRSFRTDIERLTSGHRGWAPLDVVKSTDTQALLRGAVPKSVHTATDASLARYLQDRLVADDDIHVDLTVCIER
;
A
#
# COMPACT_ATOMS: atom_id res chain seq x y z
N MET A 1 1.26 26.47 -2.47
CA MET A 1 -0.03 25.94 -1.97
C MET A 1 0.25 24.69 -1.17
N PRO A 2 -0.49 24.41 -0.07
CA PRO A 2 -0.38 23.13 0.61
C PRO A 2 -0.87 22.03 -0.34
N THR A 3 -0.09 20.97 -0.49
CA THR A 3 -0.52 19.77 -1.21
C THR A 3 -1.58 19.07 -0.36
N GLU A 4 -2.81 18.97 -0.87
CA GLU A 4 -3.84 18.14 -0.23
C GLU A 4 -3.51 16.66 -0.45
N PHE A 5 -3.66 15.85 0.58
CA PHE A 5 -3.44 14.41 0.53
C PHE A 5 -4.74 13.65 0.77
N ILE A 6 -4.91 12.52 0.09
CA ILE A 6 -6.02 11.59 0.26
C ILE A 6 -5.52 10.40 1.08
N PRO A 7 -6.06 10.14 2.29
CA PRO A 7 -5.68 8.98 3.07
C PRO A 7 -6.24 7.69 2.48
N PHE A 8 -5.51 6.60 2.64
CA PHE A 8 -5.97 5.26 2.28
C PHE A 8 -5.44 4.22 3.27
N ASN A 9 -6.18 3.14 3.40
CA ASN A 9 -5.71 1.92 4.04
C ASN A 9 -5.30 0.91 2.98
N MET A 10 -4.33 0.08 3.33
CA MET A 10 -3.86 -1.02 2.52
C MET A 10 -3.78 -2.27 3.38
N ARG A 11 -4.38 -3.35 2.91
CA ARG A 11 -4.19 -4.68 3.48
C ARG A 11 -3.17 -5.43 2.66
N ALA A 12 -2.11 -5.89 3.31
CA ALA A 12 -1.18 -6.86 2.77
C ALA A 12 -1.47 -8.23 3.39
N SER A 13 -1.64 -9.25 2.56
CA SER A 13 -1.84 -10.63 3.00
C SER A 13 -0.79 -11.52 2.38
N VAL A 14 -0.30 -12.47 3.16
CA VAL A 14 0.70 -13.43 2.72
C VAL A 14 0.16 -14.33 1.63
N ARG A 15 0.97 -14.63 0.61
CA ARG A 15 0.72 -15.74 -0.31
C ARG A 15 1.22 -17.04 0.31
N GLU A 16 0.51 -18.15 0.10
CA GLU A 16 0.79 -19.42 0.82
C GLU A 16 2.27 -19.85 0.73
N ASP A 17 2.92 -19.63 -0.42
CA ASP A 17 4.31 -20.02 -0.66
C ASP A 17 5.37 -19.03 -0.08
N HIS A 18 4.95 -17.85 0.39
CA HIS A 18 5.85 -16.74 0.74
C HIS A 18 5.79 -16.32 2.22
N LYS A 19 5.30 -17.21 3.10
CA LYS A 19 5.16 -16.89 4.53
C LYS A 19 6.45 -16.51 5.24
N ARG A 20 7.58 -17.07 4.80
CA ARG A 20 8.90 -16.75 5.38
C ARG A 20 9.39 -15.34 5.00
N SER A 21 8.98 -14.80 3.84
CA SER A 21 9.36 -13.46 3.39
C SER A 21 8.40 -12.37 3.84
N PHE A 22 7.18 -12.72 4.29
CA PHE A 22 6.13 -11.75 4.62
C PHE A 22 6.61 -10.56 5.46
N ARG A 23 7.33 -10.80 6.56
CA ARG A 23 7.83 -9.71 7.41
C ARG A 23 8.80 -8.80 6.67
N THR A 24 9.72 -9.38 5.90
CA THR A 24 10.66 -8.64 5.05
C THR A 24 9.93 -7.88 3.94
N ASP A 25 8.88 -8.45 3.36
CA ASP A 25 8.05 -7.79 2.34
C ASP A 25 7.32 -6.57 2.93
N ILE A 26 6.79 -6.68 4.17
CA ILE A 26 6.21 -5.53 4.88
C ILE A 26 7.26 -4.46 5.19
N GLU A 27 8.44 -4.85 5.67
CA GLU A 27 9.54 -3.92 5.93
C GLU A 27 9.96 -3.20 4.65
N ARG A 28 10.02 -3.89 3.50
CA ARG A 28 10.30 -3.29 2.19
C ARG A 28 9.20 -2.32 1.76
N LEU A 29 7.92 -2.68 1.95
CA LEU A 29 6.79 -1.80 1.68
C LEU A 29 6.88 -0.48 2.45
N THR A 30 7.39 -0.48 3.69
CA THR A 30 7.43 0.70 4.56
C THR A 30 8.77 1.44 4.54
N SER A 31 9.88 0.75 4.26
CA SER A 31 11.23 1.32 4.17
C SER A 31 11.58 1.85 2.76
N GLY A 32 10.83 1.40 1.75
CA GLY A 32 10.98 1.86 0.39
C GLY A 32 10.89 3.37 0.34
N HIS A 33 11.88 4.01 -0.29
CA HIS A 33 11.91 5.44 -0.60
C HIS A 33 10.86 5.76 -1.69
N ARG A 34 9.63 5.28 -1.51
CA ARG A 34 8.50 5.55 -2.38
C ARG A 34 8.07 6.97 -2.12
N GLY A 35 8.81 7.91 -2.71
CA GLY A 35 8.55 9.34 -2.64
C GLY A 35 7.18 9.75 -3.17
N TRP A 36 6.36 8.79 -3.62
CA TRP A 36 5.00 8.99 -4.09
C TRP A 36 3.91 8.67 -3.05
N ALA A 37 4.20 7.86 -2.01
CA ALA A 37 3.27 7.58 -0.91
C ALA A 37 4.00 6.97 0.32
N PRO A 38 4.18 7.70 1.43
CA PRO A 38 4.63 7.09 2.68
C PRO A 38 3.60 6.07 3.18
N LEU A 39 4.09 4.94 3.70
CA LEU A 39 3.28 3.86 4.25
C LEU A 39 3.71 3.56 5.69
N ASP A 40 2.77 3.64 6.61
CA ASP A 40 2.95 3.31 8.02
C ASP A 40 2.21 2.02 8.37
N VAL A 41 2.84 1.13 9.15
CA VAL A 41 2.19 -0.08 9.65
C VAL A 41 1.27 0.27 10.82
N VAL A 42 -0.03 0.05 10.65
CA VAL A 42 -1.03 0.23 11.71
C VAL A 42 -1.13 -1.02 12.58
N LYS A 43 -1.14 -2.19 11.93
CA LYS A 43 -1.23 -3.50 12.60
C LYS A 43 -0.56 -4.56 11.74
N SER A 44 0.17 -5.48 12.36
CA SER A 44 0.78 -6.61 11.66
C SER A 44 0.63 -7.90 12.46
N THR A 45 0.46 -9.00 11.75
CA THR A 45 0.47 -10.39 12.22
C THR A 45 1.45 -11.19 11.37
N ASP A 46 1.57 -12.50 11.62
CA ASP A 46 2.46 -13.36 10.82
C ASP A 46 1.98 -13.59 9.38
N THR A 47 0.75 -13.18 9.04
CA THR A 47 0.13 -13.46 7.73
C THR A 47 -0.59 -12.26 7.12
N GLN A 48 -0.81 -11.20 7.88
CA GLN A 48 -1.53 -10.02 7.42
C GLN A 48 -0.96 -8.76 8.05
N ALA A 49 -0.95 -7.68 7.29
CA ALA A 49 -0.65 -6.35 7.77
C ALA A 49 -1.68 -5.35 7.26
N LEU A 50 -2.07 -4.43 8.13
CA LEU A 50 -2.82 -3.23 7.80
C LEU A 50 -1.83 -2.07 7.82
N LEU A 51 -1.76 -1.38 6.70
CA LEU A 51 -0.94 -0.20 6.50
C LEU A 51 -1.84 0.99 6.20
N ARG A 52 -1.37 2.18 6.54
CA ARG A 52 -2.00 3.45 6.22
C ARG A 52 -1.03 4.28 5.39
N GLY A 53 -1.54 4.93 4.36
CA GLY A 53 -0.77 5.83 3.53
C GLY A 53 -1.56 7.05 3.13
N ALA A 54 -0.88 7.96 2.45
CA ALA A 54 -1.49 9.15 1.90
C ALA A 54 -0.88 9.46 0.53
N VAL A 55 -1.73 9.80 -0.45
CA VAL A 55 -1.29 10.20 -1.79
C VAL A 55 -1.70 11.64 -2.11
N PRO A 56 -0.92 12.39 -2.90
CA PRO A 56 -1.32 13.71 -3.35
C PRO A 56 -2.65 13.67 -4.11
N LYS A 57 -3.55 14.62 -3.85
CA LYS A 57 -4.82 14.77 -4.58
C LYS A 57 -4.64 15.01 -6.08
N SER A 58 -3.45 15.43 -6.51
CA SER A 58 -3.07 15.58 -7.92
C SER A 58 -3.00 14.25 -8.69
N VAL A 59 -2.95 13.11 -8.00
CA VAL A 59 -3.08 11.75 -8.58
C VAL A 59 -4.53 11.48 -9.00
N HIS A 60 -5.24 12.52 -9.45
CA HIS A 60 -6.68 12.54 -9.64
C HIS A 60 -7.13 11.40 -10.56
N THR A 61 -7.95 10.51 -10.01
CA THR A 61 -8.73 9.54 -10.77
C THR A 61 -10.21 9.86 -10.58
N ALA A 62 -11.05 9.46 -11.52
CA ALA A 62 -12.46 9.85 -11.53
C ALA A 62 -13.27 9.29 -10.33
N THR A 63 -12.83 8.19 -9.72
CA THR A 63 -13.52 7.54 -8.59
C THR A 63 -12.53 6.95 -7.59
N ASP A 64 -12.95 6.79 -6.34
CA ASP A 64 -12.15 6.14 -5.30
C ASP A 64 -11.76 4.70 -5.67
N ALA A 65 -12.62 3.99 -6.40
CA ALA A 65 -12.33 2.64 -6.92
C ALA A 65 -11.23 2.67 -7.99
N SER A 66 -11.24 3.67 -8.86
CA SER A 66 -10.17 3.90 -9.84
C SER A 66 -8.86 4.27 -9.15
N LEU A 67 -8.92 5.07 -8.07
CA LEU A 67 -7.75 5.43 -7.27
C LEU A 67 -7.17 4.20 -6.57
N ALA A 68 -8.01 3.41 -5.90
CA ALA A 68 -7.60 2.20 -5.22
C ALA A 68 -6.90 1.21 -6.18
N ARG A 69 -7.48 1.00 -7.37
CA ARG A 69 -6.88 0.14 -8.39
C ARG A 69 -5.54 0.70 -8.89
N TYR A 70 -5.48 1.99 -9.20
CA TYR A 70 -4.25 2.65 -9.61
C TYR A 70 -3.13 2.48 -8.56
N LEU A 71 -3.46 2.66 -7.27
CA LEU A 71 -2.52 2.49 -6.17
C LEU A 71 -2.06 1.03 -6.07
N GLN A 72 -2.99 0.08 -6.17
CA GLN A 72 -2.69 -1.36 -6.13
C GLN A 72 -1.76 -1.77 -7.28
N ASP A 73 -2.08 -1.37 -8.51
CA ASP A 73 -1.27 -1.68 -9.70
C ASP A 73 0.15 -1.11 -9.56
N ARG A 74 0.27 0.12 -9.05
CA ARG A 74 1.57 0.77 -8.84
C ARG A 74 2.42 0.10 -7.76
N LEU A 75 1.78 -0.53 -6.77
CA LEU A 75 2.47 -1.25 -5.70
C LEU A 75 2.86 -2.69 -6.11
N VAL A 76 2.06 -3.32 -6.98
CA VAL A 76 2.35 -4.66 -7.53
C VAL A 76 3.44 -4.62 -8.60
N ALA A 77 3.56 -3.52 -9.35
CA ALA A 77 4.65 -3.31 -10.31
C ALA A 77 6.05 -3.24 -9.68
N ASP A 78 6.14 -3.28 -8.36
CA ASP A 78 7.38 -3.41 -7.60
C ASP A 78 7.67 -4.92 -7.45
N ASP A 79 8.45 -5.48 -8.40
CA ASP A 79 8.73 -6.91 -8.59
C ASP A 79 9.29 -7.63 -7.34
N ASP A 80 9.72 -6.90 -6.31
CA ASP A 80 10.38 -7.44 -5.12
C ASP A 80 9.42 -7.80 -3.97
N ILE A 81 8.09 -7.82 -4.22
CA ILE A 81 7.06 -7.96 -3.17
C ILE A 81 6.11 -9.12 -3.45
N HIS A 82 6.06 -10.07 -2.52
CA HIS A 82 5.35 -11.33 -2.67
C HIS A 82 4.08 -11.42 -1.80
N VAL A 83 3.29 -10.35 -1.76
CA VAL A 83 2.07 -10.27 -0.93
C VAL A 83 0.87 -9.85 -1.78
N ASP A 84 -0.32 -10.32 -1.38
CA ASP A 84 -1.56 -9.82 -1.95
C ASP A 84 -1.94 -8.51 -1.30
N LEU A 85 -2.01 -7.47 -2.12
CA LEU A 85 -2.35 -6.12 -1.70
C LEU A 85 -3.82 -5.84 -2.00
N THR A 86 -4.50 -5.13 -1.12
CA THR A 86 -5.83 -4.56 -1.37
C THR A 86 -5.84 -3.14 -0.80
N VAL A 87 -6.24 -2.17 -1.62
CA VAL A 87 -6.29 -0.76 -1.24
C VAL A 87 -7.74 -0.33 -1.02
N CYS A 88 -8.00 0.38 0.06
CA CYS A 88 -9.28 0.99 0.39
C CYS A 88 -9.06 2.48 0.67
N ILE A 89 -9.76 3.35 -0.05
CA ILE A 89 -9.73 4.79 0.20
C ILE A 89 -10.65 5.10 1.38
N GLU A 90 -10.14 5.80 2.39
CA GLU A 90 -10.97 6.32 3.49
C GLU A 90 -11.46 7.72 3.11
N ARG A 91 -12.76 7.99 3.27
CA ARG A 91 -13.38 9.31 3.11
C ARG A 91 -13.91 9.81 4.44
#